data_AF-A0A542H6D6-F1
#
_entry.id   AF-A0A542H6D6-F1
#
_cell.length_a   1.000
_cell.length_b   1.000
_cell.length_c   1.000
_cell.angle_alpha   90.00
_cell.angle_beta   90.00
_cell.angle_gamma   90.00
#
_symmetry.space_group_name_H-M   'P 1'
#
loop_
_entity.id
_entity.type
_entity.pdbx_description
1 polymer ?
#
loop_
_entity_poly.entity_id
_entity_poly.type
_entity_poly.pdbx_seq_one_letter_code
_entity_poly.pdbx_strand_id
1 'polypeptide(L)'
;MRHVRFVALGDSLTEGVGDPVGGRWRGWAALLAQGLVGQNEGAARAAVAEGLPGVEVLSWTTGAEGLARTAACAGSDAVVAPGERVEFINLAVSGAQTRDVLERQLPAGLELRPDIVSVVVGVNDTLRCTFDIHAVAARLDTVYGAFAEQGAVLLTACLPDPGGTLGLPGALARPLARRQRAVNAVVHALSERYGAVHLHAAEGAWLTDRAMWSADRLHPGERGHRQLALRFHAVLAEAGLANGAAPSPEPEFPAPTASASLWWLATAGTGWVARRCTDLLPQLLTLAADELRHRARGTSARLDLRASAAVSAALAALSVAERQPDAA
;
A
#
# COMPACT_ATOMS: atom_id res chain seq x y z
N MET A 1 -21.70 0.48 21.51
CA MET A 1 -20.83 -0.45 20.76
C MET A 1 -19.77 0.40 20.12
N ARG A 2 -18.50 0.22 20.47
CA ARG A 2 -17.41 0.96 19.85
C ARG A 2 -17.24 0.45 18.42
N HIS A 3 -17.02 1.38 17.51
CA HIS A 3 -16.92 1.14 16.08
C HIS A 3 -15.50 1.47 15.69
N VAL A 4 -14.79 0.50 15.12
CA VAL A 4 -13.43 0.68 14.65
C VAL A 4 -13.50 1.04 13.18
N ARG A 5 -12.99 2.21 12.83
CA ARG A 5 -12.96 2.66 11.44
C ARG A 5 -11.58 2.42 10.85
N PHE A 6 -11.55 1.61 9.80
CA PHE A 6 -10.36 1.37 9.00
C PHE A 6 -10.51 2.05 7.64
N VAL A 7 -9.65 3.03 7.36
CA VAL A 7 -9.63 3.76 6.08
C VAL A 7 -8.36 3.40 5.31
N ALA A 8 -8.51 3.01 4.04
CA ALA A 8 -7.39 2.63 3.19
C ALA A 8 -7.10 3.66 2.11
N LEU A 9 -5.88 4.19 2.09
CA LEU A 9 -5.35 5.13 1.12
C LEU A 9 -4.20 4.46 0.34
N GLY A 10 -4.08 4.83 -0.93
CA GLY A 10 -3.02 4.33 -1.78
C GLY A 10 -3.36 4.29 -3.25
N ASP A 11 -2.66 3.40 -3.94
CA ASP A 11 -2.84 3.17 -5.37
C ASP A 11 -3.55 1.84 -5.66
N SER A 12 -3.32 1.28 -6.84
CA SER A 12 -3.94 0.04 -7.32
C SER A 12 -3.68 -1.17 -6.40
N LEU A 13 -2.58 -1.18 -5.65
CA LEU A 13 -2.33 -2.25 -4.67
C LEU A 13 -3.36 -2.20 -3.53
N THR A 14 -3.63 -1.02 -2.99
CA THR A 14 -4.60 -0.82 -1.90
C THR A 14 -6.05 -0.86 -2.39
N GLU A 15 -6.28 -0.41 -3.62
CA GLU A 15 -7.57 -0.58 -4.30
C GLU A 15 -7.95 -2.07 -4.45
N GLY A 16 -6.96 -2.96 -4.51
CA GLY A 16 -7.17 -4.41 -4.57
C GLY A 16 -7.12 -4.99 -5.98
N VAL A 17 -6.52 -4.28 -6.93
CA VAL A 17 -6.37 -4.76 -8.31
C VAL A 17 -5.73 -6.15 -8.30
N GLY A 18 -6.34 -7.09 -9.03
CA GLY A 18 -5.91 -8.49 -9.10
C GLY A 18 -6.70 -9.47 -8.21
N ASP A 19 -7.63 -8.98 -7.38
CA ASP A 19 -8.57 -9.79 -6.58
C ASP A 19 -10.04 -9.41 -6.87
N PRO A 20 -10.59 -9.83 -8.04
CA PRO A 20 -11.92 -9.44 -8.47
C PRO A 20 -13.01 -10.28 -7.79
N VAL A 21 -13.98 -9.63 -7.14
CA VAL A 21 -15.13 -10.28 -6.51
C VAL A 21 -16.39 -9.49 -6.85
N GLY A 22 -17.38 -10.12 -7.49
CA GLY A 22 -18.67 -9.47 -7.77
C GLY A 22 -18.59 -8.18 -8.59
N GLY A 23 -17.62 -8.10 -9.52
CA GLY A 23 -17.41 -6.92 -10.37
C GLY A 23 -16.61 -5.77 -9.74
N ARG A 24 -16.08 -5.95 -8.52
CA ARG A 24 -15.23 -4.99 -7.81
C ARG A 24 -13.90 -5.62 -7.40
N TRP A 25 -12.97 -4.80 -6.92
CA TRP A 25 -11.72 -5.25 -6.30
C TRP A 25 -11.91 -5.40 -4.79
N ARG A 26 -11.48 -6.52 -4.22
CA ARG A 26 -11.51 -6.75 -2.76
C ARG A 26 -10.19 -6.33 -2.12
N GLY A 27 -9.09 -7.01 -2.47
CA GLY A 27 -7.74 -6.62 -2.06
C GLY A 27 -7.40 -6.89 -0.59
N TRP A 28 -6.13 -6.67 -0.27
CA TRP A 28 -5.57 -6.98 1.05
C TRP A 28 -6.18 -6.17 2.19
N ALA A 29 -6.54 -4.90 1.97
CA ALA A 29 -7.06 -4.03 3.03
C ALA A 29 -8.47 -4.48 3.46
N ALA A 30 -9.33 -4.84 2.52
CA ALA A 30 -10.65 -5.40 2.85
C ALA A 30 -10.54 -6.77 3.53
N LEU A 31 -9.60 -7.62 3.09
CA LEU A 31 -9.33 -8.91 3.74
C LEU A 31 -8.79 -8.74 5.16
N LEU A 32 -7.92 -7.76 5.39
CA LEU A 32 -7.42 -7.43 6.73
C LEU A 32 -8.56 -6.94 7.63
N ALA A 33 -9.44 -6.07 7.12
CA ALA A 33 -10.58 -5.55 7.88
C ALA A 33 -11.46 -6.66 8.48
N GLN A 34 -11.62 -7.78 7.76
CA GLN A 34 -12.34 -8.96 8.25
C GLN A 34 -11.65 -9.64 9.43
N GLY A 35 -10.31 -9.61 9.48
CA GLY A 35 -9.50 -10.19 10.55
C GLY A 35 -9.28 -9.28 11.76
N LEU A 36 -9.70 -8.01 11.71
CA LEU A 36 -9.56 -7.07 12.83
C LEU A 36 -10.56 -7.35 13.97
N VAL A 37 -11.73 -7.94 13.67
CA VAL A 37 -12.77 -8.29 14.66
C VAL A 37 -12.84 -9.81 14.86
N GLY A 38 -13.06 -10.25 16.11
CA GLY A 38 -13.44 -11.63 16.42
C GLY A 38 -14.70 -12.06 15.67
N GLN A 39 -14.63 -13.16 14.92
CA GLN A 39 -15.79 -13.66 14.20
C GLN A 39 -16.85 -14.15 15.17
N ASN A 40 -18.05 -13.56 15.08
CA ASN A 40 -19.30 -14.31 15.13
C ASN A 40 -19.95 -14.15 13.76
N GLU A 41 -20.21 -15.28 13.11
CA GLU A 41 -20.67 -15.41 11.73
C GLU A 41 -21.78 -14.39 11.38
N GLY A 42 -21.52 -13.55 10.37
CA GLY A 42 -22.47 -12.56 9.88
C GLY A 42 -22.11 -12.10 8.48
N ALA A 43 -23.05 -12.16 7.55
CA ALA A 43 -22.84 -11.86 6.14
C ALA A 43 -22.49 -10.38 5.90
N ALA A 44 -21.50 -10.13 5.04
CA ALA A 44 -21.13 -8.81 4.55
C ALA A 44 -22.32 -8.10 3.87
N ARG A 45 -22.58 -6.84 4.21
CA ARG A 45 -23.52 -5.98 3.46
C ARG A 45 -22.76 -4.73 3.00
N ALA A 46 -22.68 -4.55 1.68
CA ALA A 46 -22.22 -3.28 1.11
C ALA A 46 -23.24 -2.18 1.44
N ALA A 47 -22.78 -1.05 1.98
CA ALA A 47 -23.61 0.12 2.21
C ALA A 47 -23.02 1.29 1.41
N VAL A 48 -23.86 1.98 0.63
CA VAL A 48 -23.42 3.16 -0.12
C VAL A 48 -23.51 4.35 0.82
N ALA A 49 -22.40 5.04 1.11
CA ALA A 49 -22.44 6.33 1.79
C ALA A 49 -22.92 7.39 0.80
N GLU A 50 -24.04 8.06 1.13
CA GLU A 50 -24.50 9.22 0.38
C GLU A 50 -23.56 10.42 0.66
N GLY A 51 -22.90 10.94 -0.38
CA GLY A 51 -22.25 12.26 -0.33
C GLY A 51 -20.86 12.40 -0.96
N LEU A 52 -20.13 11.31 -1.24
CA LEU A 52 -18.79 11.37 -1.86
C LEU A 52 -18.73 10.48 -3.10
N PRO A 53 -18.74 11.03 -4.33
CA PRO A 53 -18.69 10.22 -5.54
C PRO A 53 -17.35 9.47 -5.65
N GLY A 54 -17.42 8.13 -5.63
CA GLY A 54 -16.25 7.24 -5.80
C GLY A 54 -15.66 6.68 -4.50
N VAL A 55 -16.27 6.92 -3.34
CA VAL A 55 -15.84 6.37 -2.04
C VAL A 55 -16.64 5.11 -1.70
N GLU A 56 -15.96 3.98 -1.47
CA GLU A 56 -16.59 2.71 -1.13
C GLU A 56 -16.61 2.49 0.39
N VAL A 57 -17.79 2.26 0.95
CA VAL A 57 -17.97 1.91 2.38
C VAL A 57 -18.46 0.47 2.47
N LEU A 58 -17.64 -0.40 3.06
CA LEU A 58 -18.01 -1.77 3.39
C LEU A 58 -18.23 -1.86 4.90
N SER A 59 -19.44 -2.22 5.30
CA SER A 59 -19.87 -2.33 6.70
C SER A 59 -20.14 -3.79 7.06
N TRP A 60 -19.57 -4.26 8.18
CA TRP A 60 -19.78 -5.61 8.69
C TRP A 60 -20.44 -5.57 10.07
N THR A 61 -21.40 -6.45 10.31
CA THR A 61 -22.08 -6.60 11.60
C THR A 61 -21.85 -8.00 12.15
N THR A 62 -21.24 -8.11 13.34
CA THR A 62 -21.20 -9.36 14.10
C THR A 62 -22.53 -9.57 14.83
N GLY A 63 -23.14 -10.74 14.67
CA GLY A 63 -24.34 -11.16 15.40
C GLY A 63 -23.99 -11.61 16.83
N ALA A 64 -24.83 -11.23 17.79
CA ALA A 64 -24.72 -11.69 19.17
C ALA A 64 -25.60 -12.92 19.37
N GLU A 65 -25.02 -14.13 19.26
CA GLU A 65 -25.57 -15.34 19.90
C GLU A 65 -24.51 -16.45 19.89
N GLY A 66 -24.10 -16.90 21.08
CA GLY A 66 -23.18 -18.04 21.26
C GLY A 66 -21.97 -17.75 22.16
N LEU A 67 -22.18 -17.65 23.47
CA LEU A 67 -21.11 -17.61 24.46
C LEU A 67 -20.50 -19.03 24.64
N ALA A 68 -19.22 -19.22 24.33
CA ALA A 68 -18.38 -20.19 25.05
C ALA A 68 -16.88 -19.91 24.90
N ARG A 69 -16.28 -19.44 26.00
CA ARG A 69 -14.89 -19.64 26.44
C ARG A 69 -13.77 -19.25 25.48
N THR A 70 -13.07 -18.15 25.78
CA THR A 70 -11.73 -18.22 26.42
C THR A 70 -11.47 -16.88 27.12
N ALA A 71 -11.04 -16.93 28.37
CA ALA A 71 -10.64 -15.76 29.15
C ALA A 71 -9.12 -15.81 29.38
N ALA A 72 -8.55 -14.60 29.43
CA ALA A 72 -7.40 -14.16 30.22
C ALA A 72 -6.24 -13.58 29.40
N CYS A 73 -5.80 -12.40 29.86
CA CYS A 73 -4.64 -11.59 29.48
C CYS A 73 -4.84 -10.61 28.29
N ALA A 74 -5.28 -9.38 28.59
CA ALA A 74 -4.90 -8.20 27.79
C ALA A 74 -5.04 -6.93 28.64
N GLY A 75 -3.95 -6.16 28.74
CA GLY A 75 -3.95 -4.80 29.25
C GLY A 75 -4.79 -3.87 28.37
N SER A 76 -5.09 -2.69 28.90
CA SER A 76 -6.12 -1.74 28.46
C SER A 76 -5.92 -1.03 27.10
N ASP A 77 -5.00 -1.49 26.25
CA ASP A 77 -4.55 -0.74 25.05
C ASP A 77 -5.02 -1.36 23.72
N ALA A 78 -5.92 -2.35 23.75
CA ALA A 78 -6.45 -2.95 22.52
C ALA A 78 -7.30 -1.94 21.71
N VAL A 79 -6.94 -1.74 20.44
CA VAL A 79 -7.71 -0.86 19.53
C VAL A 79 -9.06 -1.48 19.13
N VAL A 80 -9.17 -2.82 19.13
CA VAL A 80 -10.43 -3.53 18.84
C VAL A 80 -10.80 -4.49 19.98
N ALA A 81 -11.84 -4.21 20.75
CA ALA A 81 -12.33 -5.12 21.80
C ALA A 81 -13.31 -6.20 21.25
N PRO A 82 -13.48 -7.35 21.93
CA PRO A 82 -14.47 -8.35 21.55
C PRO A 82 -15.90 -7.77 21.48
N GLY A 83 -16.58 -7.92 20.33
CA GLY A 83 -17.93 -7.41 20.09
C GLY A 83 -18.02 -6.03 19.41
N GLU A 84 -16.89 -5.46 18.99
CA GLU A 84 -16.84 -4.21 18.21
C GLU A 84 -17.09 -4.44 16.71
N ARG A 85 -17.64 -3.44 16.01
CA ARG A 85 -17.84 -3.50 14.55
C ARG A 85 -16.71 -2.80 13.84
N VAL A 86 -16.20 -3.38 12.76
CA VAL A 86 -15.30 -2.67 11.84
C VAL A 86 -16.12 -2.05 10.70
N GLU A 87 -15.87 -0.79 10.42
CA GLU A 87 -16.27 -0.13 9.17
C GLU A 87 -15.02 0.09 8.34
N PHE A 88 -15.05 -0.44 7.12
CA PHE A 88 -13.94 -0.33 6.18
C PHE A 88 -14.31 0.63 5.07
N ILE A 89 -13.46 1.64 4.83
CA ILE A 89 -13.61 2.56 3.71
C ILE A 89 -12.36 2.49 2.84
N ASN A 90 -12.53 2.28 1.54
CA ASN A 90 -11.42 2.33 0.59
C ASN A 90 -11.44 3.65 -0.19
N LEU A 91 -10.39 4.45 -0.01
CA LEU A 91 -10.13 5.70 -0.74
C LEU A 91 -9.02 5.55 -1.77
N ALA A 92 -8.40 4.37 -1.88
CA ALA A 92 -7.33 4.13 -2.83
C ALA A 92 -7.84 4.15 -4.27
N VAL A 93 -7.00 4.66 -5.17
CA VAL A 93 -7.36 4.84 -6.58
C VAL A 93 -6.26 4.31 -7.47
N SER A 94 -6.63 3.49 -8.45
CA SER A 94 -5.70 2.95 -9.44
C SER A 94 -4.79 4.01 -10.07
N GLY A 95 -3.47 3.79 -9.99
CA GLY A 95 -2.48 4.65 -10.62
C GLY A 95 -2.16 5.95 -9.87
N ALA A 96 -2.71 6.15 -8.67
CA ALA A 96 -2.40 7.28 -7.80
C ALA A 96 -0.91 7.37 -7.46
N GLN A 97 -0.40 8.60 -7.41
CA GLN A 97 0.91 8.95 -6.87
C GLN A 97 0.79 9.50 -5.45
N THR A 98 1.91 9.68 -4.75
CA THR A 98 1.95 10.36 -3.44
C THR A 98 1.26 11.73 -3.44
N ARG A 99 1.33 12.45 -4.57
CA ARG A 99 0.62 13.73 -4.75
C ARG A 99 -0.89 13.55 -4.69
N ASP A 100 -1.42 12.55 -5.38
CA ASP A 100 -2.86 12.32 -5.45
C ASP A 100 -3.39 11.86 -4.08
N VAL A 101 -2.59 11.10 -3.32
CA VAL A 101 -2.89 10.75 -1.92
C VAL A 101 -2.96 12.02 -1.07
N LEU A 102 -1.95 12.89 -1.13
CA LEU A 102 -1.93 14.14 -0.37
C LEU A 102 -3.10 15.07 -0.73
N GLU A 103 -3.35 15.29 -2.02
CA GLU A 103 -4.28 16.32 -2.48
C GLU A 103 -5.75 15.87 -2.47
N ARG A 104 -6.01 14.56 -2.56
CA ARG A 104 -7.38 14.04 -2.75
C ARG A 104 -7.79 13.06 -1.67
N GLN A 105 -6.94 12.10 -1.32
CA GLN A 105 -7.31 11.03 -0.40
C GLN A 105 -7.15 11.46 1.07
N LEU A 106 -6.12 12.26 1.39
CA LEU A 106 -5.87 12.73 2.75
C LEU A 106 -7.03 13.59 3.29
N PRO A 107 -7.54 14.63 2.59
CA PRO A 107 -8.66 15.42 3.11
C PRO A 107 -9.89 14.56 3.44
N ALA A 108 -10.29 13.68 2.51
CA ALA A 108 -11.40 12.76 2.72
C ALA A 108 -11.13 11.76 3.87
N GLY A 109 -9.89 11.27 4.00
CA GLY A 109 -9.51 10.35 5.07
C GLY A 109 -9.53 11.00 6.45
N LEU A 110 -9.10 12.26 6.56
CA LEU A 110 -9.11 13.00 7.84
C LEU A 110 -10.53 13.33 8.32
N GLU A 111 -11.47 13.59 7.41
CA GLU A 111 -12.89 13.78 7.73
C GLU A 111 -13.50 12.53 8.37
N LEU A 112 -13.04 11.35 7.96
CA LEU A 112 -13.52 10.07 8.47
C LEU A 112 -13.01 9.75 9.87
N ARG A 113 -11.98 10.43 10.40
CA ARG A 113 -11.41 10.19 11.75
C ARG A 113 -11.17 8.69 12.02
N PRO A 114 -10.30 8.03 11.24
CA PRO A 114 -10.05 6.60 11.37
C PRO A 114 -9.39 6.24 12.71
N ASP A 115 -9.71 5.05 13.23
CA ASP A 115 -8.91 4.41 14.28
C ASP A 115 -7.67 3.74 13.66
N ILE A 116 -7.80 3.21 12.44
CA ILE A 116 -6.73 2.57 11.68
C ILE A 116 -6.73 3.17 10.27
N VAL A 117 -5.54 3.52 9.78
CA VAL A 117 -5.37 4.00 8.41
C VAL A 117 -4.24 3.26 7.73
N SER A 118 -4.43 2.82 6.49
CA SER A 118 -3.32 2.32 5.68
C SER A 118 -2.92 3.33 4.63
N VAL A 119 -1.63 3.59 4.48
CA VAL A 119 -1.09 4.40 3.39
C VAL A 119 0.01 3.61 2.69
N VAL A 120 -0.36 2.97 1.58
CA VAL A 120 0.57 2.18 0.75
C VAL A 120 0.55 2.74 -0.67
N VAL A 121 1.63 3.45 -1.04
CA VAL A 121 1.77 4.17 -2.32
C VAL A 121 3.25 4.39 -2.62
N GLY A 122 3.58 4.69 -3.88
CA GLY A 122 4.90 5.21 -4.27
C GLY A 122 5.52 4.49 -5.46
N VAL A 123 5.08 3.26 -5.76
CA VAL A 123 5.52 2.53 -6.97
C VAL A 123 5.18 3.34 -8.22
N ASN A 124 3.97 3.92 -8.26
CA ASN A 124 3.55 4.76 -9.37
C ASN A 124 4.43 5.99 -9.58
N ASP A 125 4.90 6.66 -8.52
CA ASP A 125 5.83 7.79 -8.61
C ASP A 125 7.13 7.37 -9.32
N THR A 126 7.66 6.18 -9.03
CA THR A 126 8.89 5.67 -9.68
C THR A 126 8.72 5.48 -11.19
N LEU A 127 7.48 5.26 -11.63
CA LEU A 127 7.05 5.00 -13.00
C LEU A 127 6.56 6.27 -13.73
N ARG A 128 7.01 7.46 -13.30
CA ARG A 128 6.76 8.73 -13.98
C ARG A 128 8.05 9.44 -14.34
N CYS A 129 7.97 10.31 -15.35
CA CYS A 129 9.08 11.22 -15.64
C CYS A 129 9.28 12.28 -14.55
N THR A 130 8.25 12.57 -13.77
CA THR A 130 8.24 13.58 -12.71
C THR A 130 8.74 13.05 -11.37
N PHE A 131 9.40 11.89 -11.33
CA PHE A 131 9.89 11.31 -10.07
C PHE A 131 10.87 12.25 -9.38
N ASP A 132 10.53 12.63 -8.15
CA ASP A 132 11.35 13.44 -7.26
C ASP A 132 11.19 12.90 -5.83
N ILE A 133 12.32 12.45 -5.26
CA ILE A 133 12.32 11.85 -3.91
C ILE A 133 12.07 12.89 -2.81
N HIS A 134 12.44 14.15 -3.01
CA HIS A 134 12.16 15.22 -2.04
C HIS A 134 10.65 15.45 -1.93
N ALA A 135 9.99 15.53 -3.08
CA ALA A 135 8.55 15.70 -3.14
C ALA A 135 7.80 14.48 -2.56
N VAL A 136 8.26 13.25 -2.86
CA VAL A 136 7.71 12.03 -2.25
C VAL A 136 7.85 12.05 -0.73
N ALA A 137 9.04 12.39 -0.21
CA ALA A 137 9.30 12.46 1.23
C ALA A 137 8.40 13.48 1.94
N ALA A 138 8.34 14.71 1.42
CA ALA A 138 7.50 15.77 2.00
C ALA A 138 6.01 15.42 2.03
N ARG A 139 5.49 14.81 0.96
CA ARG A 139 4.08 14.41 0.87
C ARG A 139 3.75 13.28 1.85
N LEU A 140 4.59 12.26 1.92
CA LEU A 140 4.39 11.16 2.86
C LEU A 140 4.52 11.62 4.31
N ASP A 141 5.47 12.50 4.61
CA ASP A 141 5.63 13.10 5.95
C ASP A 141 4.35 13.84 6.38
N THR A 142 3.79 14.66 5.49
CA THR A 142 2.53 15.38 5.74
C THR A 142 1.37 14.41 5.95
N VAL A 143 1.21 13.40 5.09
CA VAL A 143 0.12 12.42 5.19
C VAL A 143 0.23 11.61 6.48
N TYR A 144 1.42 11.13 6.82
CA TYR A 144 1.64 10.29 8.00
C TYR A 144 1.46 11.11 9.28
N GLY A 145 2.05 12.31 9.33
CA GLY A 145 1.90 13.24 10.45
C GLY A 145 0.45 13.59 10.73
N ALA A 146 -0.33 13.93 9.70
CA ALA A 146 -1.73 14.30 9.87
C ALA A 146 -2.60 13.19 10.48
N PHE A 147 -2.37 11.92 10.11
CA PHE A 147 -3.09 10.80 10.73
C PHE A 147 -2.56 10.44 12.12
N ALA A 148 -1.24 10.53 12.34
CA ALA A 148 -0.64 10.33 13.65
C ALA A 148 -1.15 11.37 14.67
N GLU A 149 -1.31 12.63 14.26
CA GLU A 149 -1.90 13.70 15.07
C GLU A 149 -3.37 13.43 15.44
N GLN A 150 -4.12 12.72 14.59
CA GLN A 150 -5.47 12.26 14.93
C GLN A 150 -5.48 11.04 15.87
N GLY A 151 -4.32 10.44 16.16
CA GLY A 151 -4.19 9.25 16.97
C GLY A 151 -4.53 7.95 16.24
N ALA A 152 -4.55 7.96 14.89
CA ALA A 152 -4.83 6.76 14.10
C ALA A 152 -3.62 5.82 14.08
N VAL A 153 -3.86 4.52 14.15
CA VAL A 153 -2.83 3.50 13.88
C VAL A 153 -2.52 3.51 12.39
N LEU A 154 -1.30 3.92 12.04
CA LEU A 154 -0.83 3.98 10.66
C LEU A 154 -0.22 2.65 10.20
N LEU A 155 -0.74 2.08 9.12
CA LEU A 155 -0.18 0.91 8.43
C LEU A 155 0.52 1.36 7.14
N THR A 156 1.71 0.85 6.87
CA THR A 156 2.38 1.06 5.58
C THR A 156 3.29 -0.11 5.20
N ALA A 157 3.84 -0.09 3.99
CA ALA A 157 4.71 -1.14 3.50
C ALA A 157 5.79 -0.63 2.56
N CYS A 158 6.97 -1.25 2.62
CA CYS A 158 7.95 -1.14 1.53
C CYS A 158 7.59 -2.15 0.43
N LEU A 159 7.74 -1.74 -0.84
CA LEU A 159 7.25 -2.50 -2.00
C LEU A 159 8.38 -2.94 -2.93
N PRO A 160 8.22 -4.05 -3.66
CA PRO A 160 9.24 -4.54 -4.57
C PRO A 160 9.48 -3.60 -5.75
N ASP A 161 10.65 -3.69 -6.37
CA ASP A 161 10.94 -2.84 -7.51
C ASP A 161 10.11 -3.25 -8.74
N PRO A 162 9.47 -2.28 -9.44
CA PRO A 162 8.62 -2.60 -10.57
C PRO A 162 9.41 -3.11 -11.78
N GLY A 163 10.71 -2.80 -11.87
CA GLY A 163 11.56 -3.24 -12.97
C GLY A 163 11.80 -4.74 -12.97
N GLY A 164 12.16 -5.31 -11.81
CA GLY A 164 12.33 -6.74 -11.59
C GLY A 164 11.01 -7.49 -11.68
N THR A 165 9.96 -6.94 -11.07
CA THR A 165 8.59 -7.48 -11.08
C THR A 165 8.06 -7.63 -12.53
N LEU A 166 8.28 -6.64 -13.39
CA LEU A 166 7.94 -6.69 -14.82
C LEU A 166 8.94 -7.48 -15.69
N GLY A 167 10.07 -7.95 -15.13
CA GLY A 167 11.10 -8.67 -15.88
C GLY A 167 11.84 -7.83 -16.92
N LEU A 168 12.03 -6.53 -16.65
CA LEU A 168 12.70 -5.63 -17.58
C LEU A 168 14.20 -5.95 -17.72
N PRO A 169 14.80 -5.70 -18.89
CA PRO A 169 16.25 -5.77 -19.06
C PRO A 169 16.99 -4.92 -18.01
N GLY A 170 18.15 -5.38 -17.56
CA GLY A 170 18.88 -4.74 -16.46
C GLY A 170 19.24 -3.25 -16.66
N ALA A 171 19.33 -2.77 -17.91
CA ALA A 171 19.53 -1.34 -18.18
C ALA A 171 18.31 -0.47 -17.84
N LEU A 172 17.10 -1.03 -17.92
CA LEU A 172 15.83 -0.38 -17.58
C LEU A 172 15.43 -0.68 -16.12
N ALA A 173 15.68 -1.90 -15.65
CA ALA A 173 15.33 -2.31 -14.30
C ALA A 173 16.15 -1.59 -13.22
N ARG A 174 17.47 -1.41 -13.42
CA ARG A 174 18.35 -0.78 -12.40
C ARG A 174 17.95 0.65 -12.04
N PRO A 175 17.65 1.56 -13.00
CA PRO A 175 17.10 2.87 -12.67
C PRO A 175 15.83 2.83 -11.83
N LEU A 176 14.87 1.97 -12.19
CA LEU A 176 13.62 1.83 -11.43
C LEU A 176 13.87 1.24 -10.04
N ALA A 177 14.76 0.25 -9.92
CA ALA A 177 15.16 -0.32 -8.65
C ALA A 177 15.82 0.73 -7.72
N ARG A 178 16.64 1.65 -8.26
CA ARG A 178 17.16 2.78 -7.48
C ARG A 178 16.06 3.71 -6.99
N ARG A 179 15.07 4.03 -7.85
CA ARG A 179 13.91 4.84 -7.46
C ARG A 179 13.09 4.16 -6.37
N GLN A 180 12.79 2.87 -6.52
CA GLN A 180 12.03 2.13 -5.51
C GLN A 180 12.79 2.02 -4.18
N ARG A 181 14.11 1.76 -4.21
CA ARG A 181 14.94 1.79 -3.00
C ARG A 181 14.88 3.14 -2.30
N ALA A 182 14.90 4.24 -3.06
CA ALA A 182 14.77 5.58 -2.51
C ALA A 182 13.42 5.79 -1.81
N VAL A 183 12.31 5.41 -2.46
CA VAL A 183 10.96 5.46 -1.87
C VAL A 183 10.89 4.57 -0.61
N ASN A 184 11.36 3.33 -0.68
CA ASN A 184 11.34 2.41 0.46
C ASN A 184 12.16 2.94 1.64
N ALA A 185 13.30 3.61 1.40
CA ALA A 185 14.10 4.23 2.46
C ALA A 185 13.36 5.38 3.15
N VAL A 186 12.62 6.19 2.39
CA VAL A 186 11.73 7.22 2.94
C VAL A 186 10.62 6.58 3.79
N VAL A 187 9.95 5.55 3.29
CA VAL A 187 8.89 4.86 4.03
C VAL A 187 9.44 4.27 5.33
N HIS A 188 10.63 3.65 5.34
CA HIS A 188 11.26 3.17 6.57
C HIS A 188 11.48 4.30 7.59
N ALA A 189 12.13 5.38 7.18
CA ALA A 189 12.44 6.50 8.06
C ALA A 189 11.17 7.16 8.64
N LEU A 190 10.14 7.33 7.82
CA LEU A 190 8.86 7.89 8.27
C LEU A 190 8.06 6.91 9.13
N SER A 191 8.18 5.61 8.89
CA SER A 191 7.56 4.59 9.74
C SER A 191 8.13 4.62 11.15
N GLU A 192 9.45 4.74 11.28
CA GLU A 192 10.12 4.90 12.58
C GLU A 192 9.70 6.20 13.27
N ARG A 193 9.69 7.31 12.53
CA ARG A 193 9.30 8.65 13.03
C ARG A 193 7.88 8.72 13.57
N TYR A 194 6.92 8.11 12.87
CA TYR A 194 5.50 8.17 13.23
C TYR A 194 4.97 6.91 13.93
N GLY A 195 5.84 5.94 14.26
CA GLY A 195 5.44 4.70 14.91
C GLY A 195 4.51 3.82 14.07
N ALA A 196 4.66 3.84 12.74
CA ALA A 196 3.78 3.09 11.84
C ALA A 196 4.03 1.58 11.93
N VAL A 197 2.96 0.80 11.77
CA VAL A 197 3.02 -0.64 11.52
C VAL A 197 3.54 -0.86 10.10
N HIS A 198 4.84 -1.13 9.99
CA HIS A 198 5.55 -1.23 8.72
C HIS A 198 5.74 -2.68 8.26
N LEU A 199 5.12 -3.03 7.13
CA LEU A 199 5.31 -4.34 6.51
C LEU A 199 6.45 -4.32 5.48
N HIS A 200 7.45 -5.18 5.68
CA HIS A 200 8.51 -5.34 4.68
C HIS A 200 8.09 -6.27 3.53
N ALA A 201 7.48 -5.75 2.47
CA ALA A 201 7.05 -6.52 1.30
C ALA A 201 8.00 -6.44 0.10
N ALA A 202 9.11 -5.70 0.20
CA ALA A 202 10.04 -5.51 -0.92
C ALA A 202 10.93 -6.73 -1.25
N GLU A 203 10.94 -7.77 -0.40
CA GLU A 203 11.81 -8.94 -0.52
C GLU A 203 11.08 -10.23 -0.10
N GLY A 204 11.68 -11.37 -0.42
CA GLY A 204 11.22 -12.70 0.02
C GLY A 204 10.74 -13.61 -1.12
N ALA A 205 10.46 -14.87 -0.77
CA ALA A 205 10.10 -15.92 -1.73
C ALA A 205 8.82 -15.62 -2.53
N TRP A 206 7.92 -14.81 -1.97
CA TRP A 206 6.64 -14.44 -2.59
C TRP A 206 6.82 -13.68 -3.91
N LEU A 207 7.93 -12.94 -4.07
CA LEU A 207 8.22 -12.19 -5.29
C LEU A 207 8.45 -13.10 -6.50
N THR A 208 9.08 -14.25 -6.27
CA THR A 208 9.39 -15.22 -7.33
C THR A 208 8.26 -16.20 -7.59
N ASP A 209 7.31 -16.32 -6.66
CA ASP A 209 6.14 -17.19 -6.80
C ASP A 209 5.11 -16.54 -7.73
N ARG A 210 5.00 -17.09 -8.94
CA ARG A 210 4.04 -16.62 -9.95
C ARG A 210 2.60 -16.70 -9.48
N ALA A 211 2.25 -17.59 -8.55
CA ALA A 211 0.89 -17.72 -8.02
C ALA A 211 0.50 -16.54 -7.12
N MET A 212 1.46 -15.74 -6.66
CA MET A 212 1.19 -14.53 -5.87
C MET A 212 0.75 -13.34 -6.73
N TRP A 213 0.95 -13.40 -8.03
CA TRP A 213 0.77 -12.27 -8.95
C TRP A 213 -0.42 -12.45 -9.87
N SER A 214 -1.02 -11.33 -10.25
CA SER A 214 -2.04 -11.27 -11.28
C SER A 214 -1.43 -11.47 -12.68
N ALA A 215 -2.28 -11.53 -13.70
CA ALA A 215 -1.88 -11.68 -15.10
C ALA A 215 -0.84 -10.65 -15.56
N ASP A 216 -0.86 -9.43 -15.01
CA ASP A 216 0.04 -8.33 -15.38
C ASP A 216 1.43 -8.41 -14.73
N ARG A 217 1.62 -9.34 -13.78
CA ARG A 217 2.85 -9.50 -13.00
C ARG A 217 3.30 -8.24 -12.27
N LEU A 218 2.39 -7.30 -12.01
CA LEU A 218 2.66 -6.07 -11.27
C LEU A 218 1.79 -5.98 -10.03
N HIS A 219 0.53 -6.41 -10.13
CA HIS A 219 -0.39 -6.45 -9.00
C HIS A 219 -0.46 -7.86 -8.41
N PRO A 220 -0.61 -8.00 -7.09
CA PRO A 220 -0.89 -9.30 -6.48
C PRO A 220 -2.21 -9.88 -7.02
N GLY A 221 -2.24 -11.19 -7.20
CA GLY A 221 -3.51 -11.93 -7.34
C GLY A 221 -4.18 -12.10 -5.97
N GLU A 222 -5.35 -12.75 -5.92
CA GLU A 222 -6.03 -13.06 -4.65
C GLU A 222 -5.07 -13.65 -3.59
N ARG A 223 -4.25 -14.65 -3.95
CA ARG A 223 -3.30 -15.28 -3.03
C ARG A 223 -2.27 -14.28 -2.48
N GLY A 224 -1.78 -13.38 -3.32
CA GLY A 224 -0.84 -12.33 -2.90
C GLY A 224 -1.50 -11.30 -1.99
N HIS A 225 -2.74 -10.89 -2.27
CA HIS A 225 -3.52 -10.00 -1.39
C HIS A 225 -3.78 -10.65 -0.03
N ARG A 226 -4.11 -11.95 0.01
CA ARG A 226 -4.26 -12.72 1.26
C ARG A 226 -2.97 -12.78 2.05
N GLN A 227 -1.83 -13.00 1.41
CA GLN A 227 -0.52 -12.98 2.07
C GLN A 227 -0.21 -11.61 2.67
N LEU A 228 -0.50 -10.51 1.97
CA LEU A 228 -0.34 -9.17 2.53
C LEU A 228 -1.25 -8.94 3.74
N ALA A 229 -2.54 -9.29 3.62
CA ALA A 229 -3.51 -9.17 4.71
C ALA A 229 -3.10 -9.98 5.95
N LEU A 230 -2.65 -11.23 5.75
CA LEU A 230 -2.14 -12.10 6.81
C LEU A 230 -0.93 -11.53 7.53
N ARG A 231 0.03 -10.98 6.78
CA ARG A 231 1.23 -10.42 7.38
C ARG A 231 0.96 -9.14 8.15
N PHE A 232 0.07 -8.27 7.65
CA PHE A 232 -0.39 -7.12 8.45
C PHE A 232 -1.16 -7.56 9.69
N HIS A 233 -2.05 -8.55 9.56
CA HIS A 233 -2.79 -9.10 10.69
C HIS A 233 -1.85 -9.63 11.77
N ALA A 234 -0.82 -10.40 11.40
CA ALA A 234 0.16 -10.93 12.33
C ALA A 234 0.87 -9.82 13.13
N VAL A 235 1.35 -8.76 12.45
CA VAL A 235 2.02 -7.64 13.13
C VAL A 235 1.05 -6.88 14.04
N LEU A 236 -0.21 -6.70 13.61
CA LEU A 236 -1.23 -6.06 14.45
C LEU A 236 -1.62 -6.93 15.64
N ALA A 237 -1.69 -8.24 15.49
CA ALA A 237 -1.99 -9.17 16.57
C ALA A 237 -0.87 -9.20 17.61
N GLU A 238 0.40 -9.19 17.18
CA GLU A 238 1.58 -9.07 18.06
C GLU A 238 1.56 -7.76 18.85
N ALA A 239 1.06 -6.68 18.25
CA ALA A 239 0.87 -5.38 18.91
C ALA A 239 -0.41 -5.30 19.78
N GLY A 240 -1.23 -6.35 19.84
CA GLY A 240 -2.51 -6.34 20.57
C GLY A 240 -3.62 -5.50 19.91
N LEU A 241 -3.43 -5.12 18.65
CA LEU A 241 -4.32 -4.26 17.86
C LEU A 241 -5.31 -5.05 17.00
N ALA A 242 -5.08 -6.34 16.77
CA ALA A 242 -6.00 -7.24 16.08
C ALA A 242 -6.33 -8.46 16.95
N ASN A 243 -7.60 -8.58 17.33
CA ASN A 243 -8.10 -9.68 18.18
C ASN A 243 -8.98 -10.67 17.41
N GLY A 244 -9.14 -10.48 16.10
CA GLY A 244 -9.89 -11.37 15.22
C GLY A 244 -9.09 -12.56 14.72
N ALA A 245 -9.79 -13.51 14.11
CA ALA A 245 -9.15 -14.64 13.43
C ALA A 245 -8.35 -14.12 12.23
N ALA A 246 -7.15 -14.68 12.02
CA ALA A 246 -6.32 -14.31 10.88
C ALA A 246 -7.06 -14.57 9.55
N PRO A 247 -6.92 -13.68 8.55
CA PRO A 247 -7.50 -13.92 7.22
C PRO A 247 -7.05 -15.27 6.63
N SER A 248 -7.92 -15.96 5.89
CA SER A 248 -7.51 -17.24 5.26
C SER A 248 -6.37 -17.03 4.26
N PRO A 249 -5.29 -17.85 4.31
CA PRO A 249 -4.21 -17.83 3.31
C PRO A 249 -4.64 -18.39 1.95
N GLU A 250 -5.69 -19.20 1.93
CA GLU A 250 -6.09 -19.93 0.73
C GLU A 250 -7.03 -19.09 -0.13
N PRO A 251 -6.80 -19.05 -1.46
CA PRO A 251 -7.69 -18.37 -2.39
C PRO A 251 -9.07 -19.05 -2.42
N GLU A 252 -10.12 -18.23 -2.49
CA GLU A 252 -11.51 -18.66 -2.64
C GLU A 252 -11.85 -18.92 -4.12
N PHE A 253 -11.16 -18.23 -5.04
CA PHE A 253 -11.42 -18.32 -6.46
C PHE A 253 -10.30 -19.02 -7.21
N PRO A 254 -10.62 -19.75 -8.30
CA PRO A 254 -9.59 -20.33 -9.15
C PRO A 254 -8.75 -19.23 -9.79
N ALA A 255 -7.47 -19.53 -10.02
CA ALA A 255 -6.58 -18.62 -10.74
C ALA A 255 -7.17 -18.26 -12.12
N PRO A 256 -6.97 -17.02 -12.61
CA PRO A 256 -7.43 -16.63 -13.93
C PRO A 256 -6.89 -17.57 -15.01
N THR A 257 -7.75 -17.93 -15.97
CA THR A 257 -7.33 -18.72 -17.13
C THR A 257 -6.32 -17.92 -17.99
N ALA A 258 -5.54 -18.62 -18.80
CA ALA A 258 -4.61 -17.97 -19.73
C ALA A 258 -5.32 -17.03 -20.71
N SER A 259 -6.54 -17.38 -21.14
CA SER A 259 -7.36 -16.53 -22.01
C SER A 259 -7.88 -15.27 -21.32
N ALA A 260 -8.32 -15.37 -20.06
CA ALA A 260 -8.72 -14.21 -19.25
C ALA A 260 -7.53 -13.27 -19.00
N SER A 261 -6.37 -13.85 -18.73
CA SER A 261 -5.11 -13.10 -18.56
C SER A 261 -4.70 -12.36 -19.84
N LEU A 262 -4.80 -13.02 -21.00
CA LEU A 262 -4.51 -12.40 -22.29
C LEU A 262 -5.52 -11.30 -22.64
N TRP A 263 -6.80 -11.51 -22.37
CA TRP A 263 -7.84 -10.51 -22.60
C TRP A 263 -7.66 -9.27 -21.71
N TRP A 264 -7.28 -9.46 -20.44
CA TRP A 264 -6.92 -8.36 -19.54
C TRP A 264 -5.74 -7.55 -20.10
N LEU A 265 -4.67 -8.25 -20.53
CA LEU A 265 -3.49 -7.61 -21.11
C LEU A 265 -3.85 -6.81 -22.38
N ALA A 266 -4.72 -7.37 -23.22
CA ALA A 266 -5.18 -6.72 -24.45
C ALA A 266 -6.05 -5.48 -24.21
N THR A 267 -6.76 -5.39 -23.09
CA THR A 267 -7.68 -4.29 -22.78
C THR A 267 -7.06 -3.28 -21.82
N ALA A 268 -6.99 -3.62 -20.54
CA ALA A 268 -6.46 -2.77 -19.48
C ALA A 268 -4.95 -2.57 -19.62
N GLY A 269 -4.21 -3.63 -19.96
CA GLY A 269 -2.76 -3.60 -20.15
C GLY A 269 -2.35 -2.65 -21.30
N THR A 270 -3.01 -2.75 -22.45
CA THR A 270 -2.72 -1.89 -23.62
C THR A 270 -2.91 -0.41 -23.31
N GLY A 271 -3.99 -0.05 -22.61
CA GLY A 271 -4.25 1.34 -22.21
C GLY A 271 -3.19 1.87 -21.22
N TRP A 272 -2.72 1.02 -20.30
CA TRP A 272 -1.63 1.37 -19.40
C TRP A 272 -0.30 1.56 -20.14
N VAL A 273 0.05 0.63 -21.05
CA VAL A 273 1.28 0.70 -21.85
C VAL A 273 1.29 1.97 -22.69
N ALA A 274 0.18 2.27 -23.38
CA ALA A 274 0.06 3.47 -24.21
C ALA A 274 0.32 4.77 -23.41
N ARG A 275 -0.25 4.88 -22.19
CA ARG A 275 0.03 6.03 -21.30
C ARG A 275 1.50 6.10 -20.88
N ARG A 276 2.12 4.96 -20.56
CA ARG A 276 3.53 4.92 -20.16
C ARG A 276 4.49 5.19 -21.32
N CYS A 277 4.11 4.92 -22.56
CA CYS A 277 4.92 5.27 -23.74
C CYS A 277 5.15 6.77 -23.89
N THR A 278 4.23 7.62 -23.44
CA THR A 278 4.38 9.08 -23.51
C THR A 278 4.91 9.70 -22.21
N ASP A 279 4.58 9.09 -21.08
CA ASP A 279 4.88 9.61 -19.72
C ASP A 279 6.22 9.12 -19.16
N LEU A 280 6.59 7.85 -19.41
CA LEU A 280 7.73 7.20 -18.76
C LEU A 280 8.83 6.84 -19.75
N LEU A 281 8.47 6.28 -20.92
CA LEU A 281 9.41 5.62 -21.81
C LEU A 281 10.57 6.53 -22.29
N PRO A 282 10.35 7.80 -22.71
CA PRO A 282 11.45 8.65 -23.16
C PRO A 282 12.49 8.89 -22.06
N GLN A 283 12.04 9.16 -20.83
CA GLN A 283 12.94 9.36 -19.71
C GLN A 283 13.61 8.05 -19.28
N LEU A 284 12.87 6.94 -19.27
CA LEU A 284 13.43 5.64 -18.90
C LEU A 284 14.53 5.20 -19.88
N LEU A 285 14.37 5.47 -21.18
CA LEU A 285 15.42 5.24 -22.19
C LEU A 285 16.64 6.13 -21.94
N THR A 286 16.44 7.38 -21.53
CA THR A 286 17.53 8.29 -21.16
C THR A 286 18.31 7.76 -19.94
N LEU A 287 17.59 7.28 -18.92
CA LEU A 287 18.19 6.66 -17.74
C LEU A 287 18.93 5.36 -18.10
N ALA A 288 18.39 4.55 -19.01
CA ALA A 288 19.05 3.34 -19.49
C ALA A 288 20.33 3.65 -20.28
N ALA A 289 20.32 4.70 -21.11
CA ALA A 289 21.53 5.15 -21.80
C ALA A 289 22.60 5.64 -20.82
N ASP A 290 22.21 6.34 -19.75
CA ASP A 290 23.12 6.74 -18.67
C ASP A 290 23.67 5.52 -17.90
N GLU A 291 22.81 4.55 -17.59
CA GLU A 291 23.18 3.27 -16.96
C GLU A 291 24.25 2.54 -17.78
N LEU A 292 24.04 2.42 -19.10
CA LEU A 292 24.98 1.77 -20.00
C LEU A 292 26.31 2.53 -20.11
N ARG A 293 26.27 3.86 -20.17
CA ARG A 293 27.48 4.71 -20.17
C ARG A 293 28.29 4.55 -18.89
N HIS A 294 27.64 4.57 -17.74
CA HIS A 294 28.30 4.38 -16.44
C HIS A 294 28.87 2.96 -16.30
N ARG A 295 28.14 1.95 -16.79
CA ARG A 295 28.61 0.56 -16.83
C ARG A 295 29.86 0.40 -17.70
N ALA A 296 29.84 0.96 -18.91
CA ALA A 296 30.99 0.92 -19.83
C ALA A 296 32.23 1.61 -19.24
N ARG A 297 32.04 2.62 -18.39
CA ARG A 297 33.11 3.34 -17.70
C ARG A 297 33.51 2.74 -16.35
N GLY A 298 32.87 1.66 -15.89
CA GLY A 298 33.12 1.08 -14.56
C GLY A 298 32.72 2.00 -13.39
N THR A 299 31.78 2.93 -13.60
CA THR A 299 31.40 3.96 -12.61
C THR A 299 29.96 3.85 -12.11
N SER A 300 29.31 2.69 -12.29
CA SER A 300 27.91 2.47 -11.88
C SER A 300 27.65 2.80 -10.40
N ALA A 301 28.61 2.55 -9.51
CA ALA A 301 28.50 2.89 -8.08
C ALA A 301 28.22 4.39 -7.82
N ARG A 302 28.61 5.29 -8.73
CA ARG A 302 28.30 6.72 -8.60
C ARG A 302 26.79 7.01 -8.71
N LEU A 303 26.05 6.20 -9.46
CA LEU A 303 24.59 6.35 -9.58
C LEU A 303 23.90 5.94 -8.28
N ASP A 304 24.37 4.87 -7.63
CA ASP A 304 23.85 4.44 -6.34
C ASP A 304 24.18 5.45 -5.24
N LEU A 305 25.41 5.96 -5.18
CA LEU A 305 25.81 6.99 -4.22
C LEU A 305 24.99 8.28 -4.39
N ARG A 306 24.73 8.73 -5.62
CA ARG A 306 23.87 9.89 -5.89
C ARG A 306 22.43 9.67 -5.41
N ALA A 307 21.87 8.48 -5.66
CA ALA A 307 20.53 8.15 -5.21
C ALA A 307 20.45 8.14 -3.67
N SER A 308 21.42 7.52 -3.00
CA SER A 308 21.50 7.53 -1.53
C SER A 308 21.66 8.94 -0.98
N ALA A 309 22.53 9.77 -1.56
CA ALA A 309 22.71 11.16 -1.13
C ALA A 309 21.43 11.99 -1.30
N ALA A 310 20.68 11.79 -2.39
CA ALA A 310 19.39 12.46 -2.60
C ALA A 310 18.35 12.07 -1.53
N VAL A 311 18.27 10.79 -1.15
CA VAL A 311 17.40 10.33 -0.07
C VAL A 311 17.79 10.95 1.26
N SER A 312 19.10 10.92 1.61
CA SER A 312 19.59 11.53 2.84
C SER A 312 19.30 13.03 2.90
N ALA A 313 19.46 13.74 1.77
CA ALA A 313 19.13 15.16 1.68
C ALA A 313 17.61 15.41 1.82
N ALA A 314 16.77 14.56 1.23
CA ALA A 314 15.32 14.65 1.35
C ALA A 314 14.85 14.47 2.80
N LEU A 315 15.35 13.44 3.50
CA LEU A 315 15.02 13.19 4.90
C LEU A 315 15.56 14.29 5.83
N ALA A 316 16.78 14.77 5.60
CA ALA A 316 17.35 15.86 6.38
C ALA A 316 16.55 17.16 6.25
N ALA A 317 15.97 17.44 5.08
CA ALA A 317 15.11 18.61 4.87
C ALA A 317 13.84 18.57 5.73
N LEU A 318 13.27 17.39 5.99
CA LEU A 318 12.11 17.23 6.87
C LEU A 318 12.43 17.59 8.32
N SER A 319 13.59 17.14 8.83
CA SER A 319 14.03 17.44 10.21
C SER A 319 14.46 18.89 10.43
N VAL A 320 14.77 19.65 9.38
CA VAL A 320 15.09 21.08 9.47
C VAL A 320 13.80 21.91 9.53
N ALA A 321 12.79 21.55 8.76
CA ALA A 321 11.47 22.22 8.80
C ALA A 321 10.85 22.18 10.21
N GLU A 322 11.01 21.07 10.94
CA GLU A 322 10.55 20.94 12.33
C GLU A 322 11.27 21.83 13.34
N ARG A 323 12.50 22.28 13.05
CA ARG A 323 13.27 23.16 13.95
C ARG A 323 12.96 24.63 13.75
N GLN A 324 12.14 24.97 12.75
CA GLN A 324 11.63 26.32 12.53
C GLN A 324 10.10 26.43 12.67
N PRO A 325 9.45 25.99 13.76
CA PRO A 325 8.10 26.45 14.06
C PRO A 325 8.21 27.81 14.77
N ASP A 326 7.69 28.86 14.13
CA ASP A 326 7.54 30.24 14.61
C ASP A 326 8.80 31.11 14.80
N ALA A 327 9.23 31.71 13.69
CA ALA A 327 9.77 33.07 13.70
C ALA A 327 8.86 33.97 12.82
N ALA A 328 7.61 34.15 13.24
CA ALA A 328 6.71 35.18 12.74
C ALA A 328 5.66 35.53 13.79
#